data_AF-A0A3M0ZTC3-F1
#
_entry.id   AF-A0A3M0ZTC3-F1
#
_cell.length_a   1.000
_cell.length_b   1.000
_cell.length_c   1.000
_cell.angle_alpha   90.00
_cell.angle_beta   90.00
_cell.angle_gamma   90.00
#
_symmetry.space_group_name_H-M   'P 1'
#
loop_
_entity.id
_entity.type
_entity.pdbx_description
1 polymer ?
#
loop_
_entity_poly.entity_id
_entity_poly.type
_entity_poly.pdbx_seq_one_letter_code
_entity_poly.pdbx_strand_id
1 'polypeptide(L)'
;MFKALLLSIFVLLAVSGCSSFSHRAKSPRYSADIAESLKYPYPEEGLPVKTYTISKKELRAKLDLSPAINRIRVIKLYGGRDFSTPRYRLLDVKKESVYYFLGIRNRDILLSADGFIINSGYLFPRFVSLLPGERKAKIRIIRRGKEMVLRYNLVN
;
A
#
# COMPACT_ATOMS: atom_id res chain seq x y z
N MET A 1 -59.53 -31.81 47.09
CA MET A 1 -58.29 -31.72 47.88
C MET A 1 -57.11 -32.05 46.97
N PHE A 2 -56.09 -31.18 47.02
CA PHE A 2 -54.74 -31.21 46.42
C PHE A 2 -54.56 -31.30 44.90
N LYS A 3 -53.93 -30.22 44.40
CA LYS A 3 -53.56 -29.88 43.02
C LYS A 3 -52.32 -30.66 42.57
N ALA A 4 -52.34 -31.10 41.32
CA ALA A 4 -51.14 -31.42 40.56
C ALA A 4 -50.42 -30.13 40.14
N LEU A 5 -49.08 -30.11 40.15
CA LEU A 5 -48.29 -29.65 39.00
C LEU A 5 -46.80 -29.94 39.19
N LEU A 6 -46.23 -30.67 38.21
CA LEU A 6 -44.80 -30.73 37.91
C LEU A 6 -44.24 -29.34 37.59
N LEU A 7 -43.05 -29.00 38.10
CA LEU A 7 -42.05 -28.22 37.35
C LEU A 7 -40.72 -28.20 38.10
N SER A 8 -39.65 -28.74 37.51
CA SER A 8 -38.26 -28.40 37.86
C SER A 8 -37.35 -28.77 36.69
N ILE A 9 -37.30 -27.88 35.71
CA ILE A 9 -36.29 -27.82 34.65
C ILE A 9 -35.19 -26.91 35.17
N PHE A 10 -33.98 -27.43 35.41
CA PHE A 10 -32.79 -26.59 35.59
C PHE A 10 -31.92 -26.72 34.34
N VAL A 11 -31.88 -25.61 33.60
CA VAL A 11 -31.13 -25.42 32.36
C VAL A 11 -29.65 -25.24 32.69
N LEU A 12 -28.81 -26.16 32.21
CA LEU A 12 -27.38 -25.94 32.02
C LEU A 12 -27.18 -25.17 30.71
N LEU A 13 -26.76 -23.90 30.78
CA LEU A 13 -26.20 -23.18 29.65
C LEU A 13 -24.76 -22.79 29.96
N ALA A 14 -23.86 -23.54 29.33
CA ALA A 14 -22.43 -23.33 29.29
C ALA A 14 -22.12 -21.96 28.69
N VAL A 15 -21.35 -21.16 29.42
CA VAL A 15 -20.76 -19.93 28.90
C VAL A 15 -19.55 -20.33 28.04
N SER A 16 -19.77 -20.45 26.73
CA SER A 16 -18.70 -20.59 25.74
C SER A 16 -17.89 -19.29 25.72
N GLY A 17 -16.72 -19.31 26.36
CA GLY A 17 -15.72 -18.26 26.27
C GLY A 17 -15.25 -18.11 24.82
N CYS A 18 -15.62 -16.99 24.19
CA CYS A 18 -15.09 -16.57 22.90
C CYS A 18 -13.59 -16.30 23.04
N SER A 19 -12.77 -17.24 22.61
CA SER A 19 -11.37 -17.01 22.28
C SER A 19 -11.30 -16.00 21.13
N SER A 20 -10.96 -14.76 21.47
CA SER A 20 -10.68 -13.69 20.52
C SER A 20 -9.40 -14.01 19.76
N PHE A 21 -9.51 -14.87 18.75
CA PHE A 21 -8.43 -15.17 17.82
C PHE A 21 -8.23 -13.95 16.91
N SER A 22 -7.42 -13.00 17.38
CA SER A 22 -6.90 -11.92 16.55
C SER A 22 -5.94 -12.51 15.51
N HIS A 23 -6.50 -13.06 14.43
CA HIS A 23 -5.77 -13.21 13.17
C HIS A 23 -5.33 -11.82 12.73
N ARG A 24 -4.08 -11.48 13.07
CA ARG A 24 -3.32 -10.44 12.39
C ARG A 24 -3.17 -10.92 10.96
N ALA A 25 -4.16 -10.61 10.12
CA ALA A 25 -4.12 -10.87 8.69
C ALA A 25 -2.90 -10.15 8.13
N LYS A 26 -1.79 -10.87 8.00
CA LYS A 26 -0.74 -10.52 7.04
C LYS A 26 -1.47 -10.45 5.71
N SER A 27 -1.51 -9.29 5.07
CA SER A 27 -2.18 -9.10 3.78
C SER A 27 -1.60 -10.12 2.78
N PRO A 28 -2.32 -11.20 2.42
CA PRO A 28 -1.66 -12.36 1.80
C PRO A 28 -1.32 -12.15 0.32
N ARG A 29 -1.80 -11.07 -0.30
CA ARG A 29 -1.75 -10.90 -1.76
C ARG A 29 -0.58 -10.02 -2.24
N TYR A 30 -0.10 -9.12 -1.40
CA TYR A 30 0.97 -8.19 -1.76
C TYR A 30 2.34 -8.88 -1.81
N SER A 31 2.55 -9.84 -0.90
CA SER A 31 3.86 -10.46 -0.72
C SER A 31 4.23 -11.47 -1.78
N ALA A 32 3.31 -12.08 -2.54
CA ALA A 32 3.67 -13.18 -3.45
C ALA A 32 4.29 -12.69 -4.79
N ASP A 33 3.75 -11.64 -5.39
CA ASP A 33 4.28 -11.07 -6.64
C ASP A 33 5.46 -10.11 -6.41
N ILE A 34 5.60 -9.60 -5.17
CA ILE A 34 6.74 -8.80 -4.70
C ILE A 34 7.71 -9.70 -3.90
N ALA A 35 7.42 -10.98 -3.65
CA ALA A 35 8.28 -11.89 -2.86
C ALA A 35 9.66 -12.09 -3.50
N GLU A 36 9.74 -11.96 -4.82
CA GLU A 36 11.00 -12.02 -5.56
C GLU A 36 11.79 -10.70 -5.52
N SER A 37 11.24 -9.67 -4.88
CA SER A 37 11.88 -8.36 -4.79
C SER A 37 12.87 -8.30 -3.63
N LEU A 38 14.07 -7.85 -3.96
CA LEU A 38 15.11 -7.55 -3.00
C LEU A 38 14.69 -6.35 -2.13
N LYS A 39 14.98 -6.42 -0.83
CA LYS A 39 14.83 -5.25 0.06
C LYS A 39 15.70 -4.10 -0.44
N TYR A 40 15.20 -2.88 -0.35
CA TYR A 40 15.98 -1.69 -0.65
C TYR A 40 17.12 -1.57 0.39
N PRO A 41 18.39 -1.53 -0.04
CA PRO A 41 19.51 -1.74 0.88
C PRO A 41 19.88 -0.50 1.71
N TYR A 42 19.33 0.67 1.37
CA TYR A 42 19.68 1.92 2.03
C TYR A 42 18.71 2.24 3.17
N PRO A 43 19.21 2.68 4.35
CA PRO A 43 18.38 3.10 5.48
C PRO A 43 17.42 4.24 5.12
N GLU A 44 16.33 4.38 5.88
CA GLU A 44 15.35 5.48 5.74
C GLU A 44 15.58 6.61 6.77
N GLU A 45 16.45 6.37 7.76
CA GLU A 45 16.80 7.29 8.82
C GLU A 45 17.37 8.60 8.25
N GLY A 46 16.84 9.74 8.74
CA GLY A 46 17.26 11.07 8.30
C GLY A 46 16.69 11.54 6.97
N LEU A 47 15.95 10.70 6.24
CA LEU A 47 15.30 11.13 5.00
C LEU A 47 14.09 12.04 5.29
N PRO A 48 13.88 13.09 4.49
CA PRO A 48 12.63 13.86 4.53
C PRO A 48 11.42 12.95 4.30
N VAL A 49 10.45 13.00 5.21
CA VAL A 49 9.19 12.24 5.10
C VAL A 49 8.05 13.20 4.82
N LYS A 50 7.32 12.96 3.72
CA LYS A 50 6.05 13.65 3.45
C LYS A 50 4.89 12.68 3.65
N THR A 51 4.05 12.97 4.63
CA THR A 51 2.90 12.14 5.00
C THR A 51 1.62 12.61 4.32
N TYR A 52 0.83 11.66 3.84
CA TYR A 52 -0.51 11.87 3.30
C TYR A 52 -1.50 10.99 4.06
N THR A 53 -2.64 11.56 4.41
CA THR A 53 -3.82 10.80 4.86
C THR A 53 -4.78 10.75 3.69
N ILE A 54 -5.11 9.54 3.24
CA ILE A 54 -5.88 9.33 2.01
C ILE A 54 -7.10 8.48 2.32
N SER A 55 -8.28 8.95 1.93
CA SER A 55 -9.49 8.12 1.95
C SER A 55 -9.40 7.03 0.88
N LYS A 56 -9.70 5.80 1.26
CA LYS A 56 -9.79 4.66 0.34
C LYS A 56 -10.92 4.84 -0.67
N LYS A 57 -12.00 5.52 -0.29
CA LYS A 57 -13.10 5.87 -1.20
C LYS A 57 -12.60 6.79 -2.31
N GLU A 58 -11.89 7.86 -1.95
CA GLU A 58 -11.31 8.80 -2.91
C GLU A 58 -10.25 8.13 -3.78
N LEU A 59 -9.39 7.30 -3.19
CA LEU A 59 -8.38 6.56 -3.94
C LEU A 59 -8.99 5.66 -5.00
N ARG A 60 -10.07 4.93 -4.68
CA ARG A 60 -10.82 4.14 -5.68
C ARG A 60 -11.41 5.02 -6.76
N ALA A 61 -12.09 6.11 -6.39
CA ALA A 61 -12.64 7.06 -7.35
C ALA A 61 -11.57 7.64 -8.29
N LYS A 62 -10.33 7.84 -7.80
CA LYS A 62 -9.20 8.25 -8.62
C LYS A 62 -8.69 7.13 -9.52
N LEU A 63 -8.64 5.88 -9.05
CA LEU A 63 -8.25 4.71 -9.85
C LEU A 63 -9.25 4.42 -10.98
N ASP A 64 -10.53 4.65 -10.73
CA ASP A 64 -11.63 4.41 -11.69
C ASP A 64 -11.69 5.45 -12.82
N LEU A 65 -10.90 6.53 -12.73
CA LEU A 65 -10.74 7.47 -13.84
C LEU A 65 -10.15 6.78 -15.07
N SER A 66 -10.47 7.32 -16.26
CA SER A 66 -10.08 6.71 -17.54
C SER A 66 -8.58 6.36 -17.61
N PRO A 67 -8.20 5.29 -18.32
CA PRO A 67 -6.80 4.91 -18.51
C PRO A 67 -5.94 6.05 -19.12
N ALA A 68 -6.55 6.93 -19.91
CA ALA A 68 -5.87 8.09 -20.46
C ALA A 68 -5.48 9.13 -19.40
N ILE A 69 -6.24 9.24 -18.31
CA ILE A 69 -5.93 10.11 -17.16
C ILE A 69 -4.91 9.41 -16.24
N ASN A 70 -5.10 8.12 -15.99
CA ASN A 70 -4.26 7.30 -15.11
C ASN A 70 -3.08 6.63 -15.83
N ARG A 71 -2.66 7.17 -16.98
CA ARG A 71 -1.44 6.73 -17.66
C ARG A 71 -0.23 7.36 -16.97
N ILE A 72 0.76 6.55 -16.66
CA ILE A 72 2.10 6.99 -16.26
C ILE A 72 3.12 6.28 -17.14
N ARG A 73 4.16 6.99 -17.56
CA ARG A 73 5.34 6.35 -18.17
C ARG A 73 6.39 6.11 -17.10
N VAL A 74 6.79 4.85 -16.96
CA VAL A 74 7.80 4.39 -16.00
C VAL A 74 9.04 3.96 -16.79
N ILE A 75 10.02 4.86 -16.89
CA ILE A 75 11.19 4.68 -17.76
C ILE A 75 12.37 4.23 -16.93
N LYS A 76 12.92 3.05 -17.22
CA LYS A 76 14.13 2.56 -16.57
C LYS A 76 15.30 3.49 -16.90
N LEU A 77 16.01 3.94 -15.87
CA LEU A 77 17.23 4.72 -16.02
C LEU A 77 18.41 3.76 -16.10
N TYR A 78 19.21 3.92 -17.16
CA TYR A 78 20.47 3.20 -17.36
C TYR A 78 21.62 4.20 -17.17
N GLY A 79 22.66 3.82 -16.44
CA GLY A 79 23.93 4.55 -16.38
C GLY A 79 24.38 4.92 -14.98
N GLY A 80 25.68 4.73 -14.71
CA GLY A 80 26.39 4.95 -13.44
C GLY A 80 26.97 3.63 -12.91
N ARG A 81 28.30 3.54 -12.69
CA ARG A 81 28.96 2.33 -12.14
C ARG A 81 28.43 1.91 -10.76
N ASP A 82 27.67 2.79 -10.09
CA ASP A 82 27.27 2.67 -8.69
C ASP A 82 25.78 2.32 -8.47
N PHE A 83 24.98 2.12 -9.52
CA PHE A 83 23.56 1.79 -9.33
C PHE A 83 23.33 0.27 -9.30
N SER A 84 23.58 -0.32 -8.14
CA SER A 84 23.22 -1.72 -7.84
C SER A 84 21.71 -1.98 -7.84
N THR A 85 20.88 -0.92 -7.81
CA THR A 85 19.42 -1.02 -7.76
C THR A 85 18.77 -0.33 -8.96
N PRO A 86 17.78 -0.96 -9.63
CA PRO A 86 17.00 -0.34 -10.69
C PRO A 86 16.35 0.97 -10.23
N ARG A 87 16.38 1.98 -11.10
CA ARG A 87 15.75 3.29 -10.88
C ARG A 87 14.85 3.62 -12.05
N TYR A 88 13.70 4.24 -11.78
CA TYR A 88 12.73 4.56 -12.83
C TYR A 88 12.33 6.02 -12.80
N ARG A 89 12.43 6.71 -13.93
CA ARG A 89 11.87 8.05 -14.08
C ARG A 89 10.39 7.99 -14.39
N LEU A 90 9.62 8.75 -13.63
CA LEU A 90 8.17 8.85 -13.74
C LEU A 90 7.80 10.07 -14.61
N LEU A 91 7.08 9.83 -15.70
CA LEU A 91 6.62 10.85 -16.65
C LEU A 91 5.12 10.76 -16.91
N ASP A 92 4.57 11.81 -17.52
CA ASP A 92 3.16 11.99 -17.89
C ASP A 92 2.17 11.98 -16.72
N VAL A 93 2.63 12.39 -15.53
CA VAL A 93 1.78 12.51 -14.34
C VAL A 93 0.85 13.72 -14.51
N LYS A 94 -0.43 13.46 -14.83
CA LYS A 94 -1.49 14.47 -14.95
C LYS A 94 -2.01 14.91 -13.59
N LYS A 95 -2.46 16.17 -13.44
CA LYS A 95 -2.91 16.73 -12.16
C LYS A 95 -4.10 15.96 -11.57
N GLU A 96 -4.95 15.41 -12.42
CA GLU A 96 -6.17 14.69 -12.05
C GLU A 96 -5.91 13.21 -11.71
N SER A 97 -4.74 12.69 -12.11
CA SER A 97 -4.39 11.28 -12.01
C SER A 97 -4.24 10.80 -10.57
N VAL A 98 -4.42 9.49 -10.36
CA VAL A 98 -4.13 8.82 -9.09
C VAL A 98 -2.69 9.07 -8.62
N TYR A 99 -1.72 9.16 -9.52
CA TYR A 99 -0.32 9.41 -9.17
C TYR A 99 -0.10 10.81 -8.61
N TYR A 100 -0.71 11.83 -9.22
CA TYR A 100 -0.62 13.20 -8.70
C TYR A 100 -1.32 13.32 -7.34
N PHE A 101 -2.45 12.64 -7.17
CA PHE A 101 -3.15 12.52 -5.89
C PHE A 101 -2.29 11.87 -4.80
N LEU A 102 -1.53 10.82 -5.15
CA LEU A 102 -0.51 10.21 -4.29
C LEU A 102 0.74 11.09 -4.10
N GLY A 103 0.75 12.32 -4.60
CA GLY A 103 1.87 13.22 -4.40
C GLY A 103 3.08 12.96 -5.31
N ILE A 104 2.98 12.02 -6.26
CA ILE A 104 3.98 11.79 -7.32
C ILE A 104 3.95 12.95 -8.31
N ARG A 105 5.10 13.34 -8.83
CA ARG A 105 5.26 14.46 -9.77
C ARG A 105 6.08 14.01 -10.98
N ASN A 106 5.93 14.76 -12.07
CA ASN A 106 6.75 14.55 -13.25
C ASN A 106 8.23 14.67 -12.90
N ARG A 107 9.04 13.77 -13.49
CA ARG A 107 10.49 13.65 -13.33
C ARG A 107 10.98 13.14 -11.97
N ASP A 108 10.08 12.76 -11.06
CA ASP A 108 10.47 11.99 -9.90
C ASP A 108 11.17 10.68 -10.34
N ILE A 109 12.13 10.24 -9.54
CA ILE A 109 12.78 8.93 -9.72
C ILE A 109 12.25 8.00 -8.65
N LEU A 110 11.60 6.92 -9.05
CA LEU A 110 11.17 5.84 -8.19
C LEU A 110 12.36 4.96 -7.81
N LEU A 111 12.47 4.66 -6.51
CA LEU A 111 13.51 3.79 -5.94
C LEU A 111 12.92 2.51 -5.36
N SER A 112 11.91 2.63 -4.50
CA SER A 112 11.27 1.49 -3.85
C SER A 112 9.81 1.78 -3.47
N ALA A 113 9.05 0.71 -3.26
CA ALA A 113 7.71 0.75 -2.67
C ALA A 113 7.65 -0.23 -1.49
N ASP A 114 7.14 0.21 -0.34
CA ASP A 114 7.11 -0.54 0.91
C ASP A 114 8.46 -1.14 1.33
N GLY A 115 9.57 -0.49 0.96
CA GLY A 115 10.92 -0.92 1.28
C GLY A 115 11.46 -2.01 0.34
N PHE A 116 10.74 -2.33 -0.74
CA PHE A 116 11.13 -3.30 -1.75
C PHE A 116 11.53 -2.62 -3.05
N ILE A 117 12.57 -3.16 -3.69
CA ILE A 117 13.03 -2.69 -5.00
C ILE A 117 11.96 -2.98 -6.05
N ILE A 118 11.57 -1.96 -6.80
CA ILE A 118 10.74 -2.13 -7.99
C ILE A 118 11.65 -2.62 -9.12
N ASN A 119 11.72 -3.93 -9.33
CA ASN A 119 12.64 -4.52 -10.33
C ASN A 119 12.18 -4.32 -11.78
N SER A 120 10.90 -3.98 -12.00
CA SER A 120 10.30 -3.73 -13.31
C SER A 120 9.31 -2.56 -13.29
N GLY A 121 9.27 -1.77 -14.36
CA GLY A 121 8.43 -0.58 -14.46
C GLY A 121 6.92 -0.86 -14.37
N TYR A 122 6.46 -2.03 -14.81
CA TYR A 122 5.03 -2.41 -14.74
C TYR A 122 4.55 -2.70 -13.32
N LEU A 123 5.47 -3.01 -12.39
CA LEU A 123 5.11 -3.30 -11.00
C LEU A 123 4.64 -2.05 -10.27
N PHE A 124 5.07 -0.85 -10.69
CA PHE A 124 4.67 0.37 -9.99
C PHE A 124 3.19 0.72 -10.17
N PRO A 125 2.60 0.73 -11.38
CA PRO A 125 1.15 0.83 -11.54
C PRO A 125 0.37 -0.26 -10.80
N ARG A 126 0.88 -1.50 -10.80
CA ARG A 126 0.29 -2.63 -10.07
C ARG A 126 0.32 -2.40 -8.56
N PHE A 127 1.42 -1.89 -8.03
CA PHE A 127 1.53 -1.48 -6.64
C PHE A 127 0.44 -0.45 -6.29
N VAL A 128 0.29 0.59 -7.10
CA VAL A 128 -0.69 1.66 -6.90
C VAL A 128 -2.13 1.13 -6.92
N SER A 129 -2.46 0.18 -7.80
CA SER A 129 -3.82 -0.38 -7.87
C SER A 129 -4.20 -1.25 -6.66
N LEU A 130 -3.22 -1.76 -5.91
CA LEU A 130 -3.44 -2.57 -4.70
C LEU A 130 -3.62 -1.73 -3.43
N LEU A 131 -3.22 -0.45 -3.45
CA LEU A 131 -3.29 0.44 -2.29
C LEU A 131 -4.66 0.51 -1.59
N PRO A 132 -5.83 0.45 -2.27
CA PRO A 132 -7.12 0.43 -1.57
C PRO A 132 -7.31 -0.73 -0.59
N GLY A 133 -6.57 -1.83 -0.78
CA GLY A 133 -6.54 -2.99 0.12
C GLY A 133 -5.69 -2.80 1.37
N GLU A 134 -4.79 -1.81 1.38
CA GLU A 134 -3.79 -1.62 2.43
C GLU A 134 -4.22 -0.61 3.50
N ARG A 135 -3.54 -0.61 4.66
CA ARG A 135 -3.73 0.40 5.72
C ARG A 135 -2.69 1.50 5.69
N LYS A 136 -1.47 1.15 5.29
CA LYS A 136 -0.32 2.04 5.19
C LYS A 136 0.50 1.62 3.99
N ALA A 137 1.18 2.58 3.39
CA ALA A 137 2.13 2.32 2.32
C ALA A 137 3.24 3.39 2.35
N LYS A 138 4.37 3.10 1.72
CA LYS A 138 5.44 4.07 1.49
C LYS A 138 6.03 3.93 0.10
N ILE A 139 6.40 5.06 -0.49
CA ILE A 139 7.14 5.12 -1.77
C ILE A 139 8.38 5.98 -1.54
N ARG A 140 9.55 5.45 -1.87
CA ARG A 140 10.81 6.17 -1.81
C ARG A 140 11.14 6.72 -3.19
N ILE A 141 11.42 8.02 -3.25
CA ILE A 141 11.70 8.73 -4.51
C ILE A 141 12.90 9.66 -4.38
N ILE A 142 13.46 10.04 -5.52
CA ILE A 142 14.31 11.23 -5.65
C ILE A 142 13.51 12.31 -6.36
N ARG A 143 13.41 13.49 -5.72
CA ARG A 143 12.78 14.68 -6.27
C ARG A 143 13.79 15.82 -6.26
N ARG A 144 14.05 16.40 -7.44
CA ARG A 144 15.02 17.51 -7.60
C ARG A 144 16.38 17.20 -6.97
N GLY A 145 16.88 15.98 -7.18
CA GLY A 145 18.16 15.52 -6.64
C GLY A 145 18.16 15.13 -5.16
N LYS A 146 17.04 15.32 -4.44
CA LYS A 146 16.93 14.96 -3.02
C LYS A 146 16.08 13.72 -2.85
N GLU A 147 16.61 12.75 -2.12
CA GLU A 147 15.88 11.56 -1.74
C GLU A 147 14.85 11.88 -0.65
N MET A 148 13.67 11.26 -0.72
CA MET A 148 12.60 11.43 0.26
C MET A 148 11.63 10.23 0.27
N VAL A 149 10.86 10.14 1.35
CA VAL A 149 9.82 9.11 1.52
C VAL A 149 8.44 9.78 1.47
N LEU A 150 7.58 9.26 0.60
CA LEU A 150 6.15 9.55 0.60
C LEU A 150 5.45 8.47 1.43
N ARG A 151 4.84 8.86 2.56
CA ARG A 151 4.17 7.95 3.49
C ARG A 151 2.65 8.13 3.39
N TYR A 152 1.91 7.05 3.30
CA TYR A 152 0.45 7.05 3.18
C TYR A 152 -0.19 6.38 4.37
N ASN A 153 -1.17 7.04 4.98
CA ASN A 153 -2.12 6.45 5.92
C ASN A 153 -3.48 6.36 5.23
N LEU A 154 -3.95 5.14 4.97
CA LEU A 154 -5.14 4.87 4.19
C LEU A 154 -6.33 4.63 5.13
N VAL A 155 -7.27 5.57 5.13
CA VAL A 155 -8.46 5.57 6.00
C VAL A 155 -9.71 5.20 5.20
N ASN A 156 -10.71 4.60 5.83
CA ASN A 156 -11.95 4.22 5.14
C ASN A 156 -12.77 5.46 4.75
#